data_AF-A0A921ZJ92-F1
#
_entry.id   AF-A0A921ZJ92-F1
#
_cell.length_a   1.000
_cell.length_b   1.000
_cell.length_c   1.000
_cell.angle_alpha   90.00
_cell.angle_beta   90.00
_cell.angle_gamma   90.00
#
_symmetry.space_group_name_H-M   'P 1'
#
loop_
_entity.id
_entity.type
_entity.pdbx_description
1 polymer ?
#
loop_
_entity_poly.entity_id
_entity_poly.type
_entity_poly.pdbx_seq_one_letter_code
_entity_poly.pdbx_strand_id
1 'polypeptide(L)'
;MEIDNENVIQAVIIMDTFNNNFNPICNNKPMGFLQVAGVPLIDYVLESLALGEVDETILFCCQYGNKIKEYVKECKEKKASWSLTMDVQVMMSDTCQTMGDVMRELDAAALLKGYFILAGVNSISNIHYATLMEQHKQTCKKDKGAAMTLIYKKLSWEHPMISSDKPLFLVANGNTNKVLMHQKYKQGSKEKTVSLPLDIILNNSEVKLHHDLADTNIALCSPTVPPLFSDNFDFQTRDDFIHGILINEEILASSLYYILLKSNQYAATVSNWRTYQIISRDILHNWAYPLSIVSGSYHKNKYIVTGMVNFVDKTATLSRSCVLVEDVLIGPQTHIHDNTVVSKSIIGKNCVIGNNVTIKGCHLMDNIVVKENCTILNSFIDSNCEIKANASMDGAIIALNVTVEGASQLTGSIIESSEKDKEKTLLKSTSESGTEWEESSGSGDEEIIGFHKTWSSSESCYSSDSSAESILPSSPIPDDTNS
;
A
#
# COMPACT_ATOMS: atom_id res chain seq x y z
N MET A 1 -33.54 11.96 22.07
CA MET A 1 -32.68 10.76 22.12
C MET A 1 -31.29 11.28 21.83
N GLU A 2 -30.53 11.57 22.87
CA GLU A 2 -29.10 11.83 22.73
C GLU A 2 -28.49 10.53 22.23
N ILE A 3 -27.93 10.56 21.02
CA ILE A 3 -27.16 9.44 20.49
C ILE A 3 -25.89 9.42 21.34
N ASP A 4 -25.66 8.34 22.09
CA ASP A 4 -24.43 8.17 22.87
C ASP A 4 -23.23 8.29 21.92
N ASN A 5 -22.51 9.42 21.99
CA ASN A 5 -21.32 9.69 21.18
C ASN A 5 -20.16 8.71 21.44
N GLU A 6 -20.27 7.81 22.43
CA GLU A 6 -19.21 6.84 22.81
C GLU A 6 -19.05 5.66 21.82
N ASN A 7 -20.04 5.42 20.96
CA ASN A 7 -20.04 4.28 20.03
C ASN A 7 -19.68 4.63 18.58
N VAL A 8 -19.47 5.91 18.26
CA VAL A 8 -19.11 6.33 16.90
C VAL A 8 -17.63 6.00 16.65
N ILE A 9 -17.36 5.22 15.61
CA ILE A 9 -16.00 4.90 15.17
C ILE A 9 -15.57 5.94 14.12
N GLN A 10 -14.58 6.75 14.49
CA GLN A 10 -14.00 7.75 13.60
C GLN A 10 -12.71 7.25 12.96
N ALA A 11 -12.47 7.62 11.69
CA ALA A 11 -11.22 7.40 11.00
C ALA A 11 -10.65 8.72 10.44
N VAL A 12 -9.33 8.86 10.50
CA VAL A 12 -8.56 9.93 9.89
C VAL A 12 -7.69 9.31 8.81
N ILE A 13 -7.91 9.75 7.57
CA ILE A 13 -7.14 9.31 6.42
C ILE A 13 -6.28 10.45 5.93
N ILE A 14 -4.97 10.26 5.96
CA ILE A 14 -4.02 11.20 5.41
C ILE A 14 -3.91 10.92 3.90
N MET A 15 -4.33 11.89 3.09
CA MET A 15 -4.39 11.75 1.64
C MET A 15 -3.05 11.94 0.94
N ASP A 16 -2.07 12.48 1.65
CA ASP A 16 -0.72 12.75 1.16
C ASP A 16 0.30 11.86 1.89
N THR A 17 1.21 11.24 1.15
CA THR A 17 2.21 10.31 1.72
C THR A 17 3.57 10.94 2.00
N PHE A 18 3.71 12.24 1.73
CA PHE A 18 4.89 13.07 2.01
C PHE A 18 6.23 12.42 1.61
N ASN A 19 6.23 11.70 0.48
CA ASN A 19 7.41 11.06 -0.08
C ASN A 19 7.45 11.18 -1.62
N ASN A 20 8.61 10.87 -2.19
CA ASN A 20 8.88 11.03 -3.62
C ASN A 20 8.91 9.69 -4.39
N ASN A 21 8.43 8.59 -3.79
CA ASN A 21 8.62 7.25 -4.34
C ASN A 21 7.91 7.02 -5.69
N PHE A 22 6.83 7.75 -5.92
CA PHE A 22 6.02 7.69 -7.15
C PHE A 22 6.25 8.90 -8.05
N ASN A 23 7.26 9.72 -7.78
CA ASN A 23 7.63 10.77 -8.72
C ASN A 23 8.19 10.13 -9.99
N PRO A 24 7.83 10.65 -11.17
CA PRO A 24 7.07 11.89 -11.43
C PRO A 24 5.56 11.74 -11.53
N ILE A 25 5.03 10.53 -11.44
CA ILE A 25 3.62 10.22 -11.67
C ILE A 25 2.70 10.99 -10.71
N CYS A 26 3.06 11.03 -9.43
CA CYS A 26 2.28 11.74 -8.40
C CYS A 26 2.50 13.26 -8.35
N ASN A 27 3.34 13.85 -9.22
CA ASN A 27 3.44 15.32 -9.31
C ASN A 27 2.17 15.94 -9.92
N ASN A 28 1.56 15.24 -10.89
CA ASN A 28 0.45 15.76 -11.69
C ASN A 28 -0.94 15.32 -11.17
N LYS A 29 -0.98 14.32 -10.28
CA LYS A 29 -2.21 13.78 -9.68
C LYS A 29 -1.97 13.38 -8.22
N PRO A 30 -2.94 13.58 -7.32
CA PRO A 30 -2.82 13.13 -5.94
C PRO A 30 -2.71 11.61 -5.88
N MET A 31 -1.99 11.10 -4.87
CA MET A 31 -1.75 9.67 -4.71
C MET A 31 -3.06 8.87 -4.58
N GLY A 32 -4.10 9.44 -3.98
CA GLY A 32 -5.42 8.81 -3.89
C GLY A 32 -6.06 8.47 -5.24
N PHE A 33 -5.64 9.10 -6.34
CA PHE A 33 -6.12 8.80 -7.70
C PHE A 33 -5.19 7.87 -8.48
N LEU A 34 -4.10 7.38 -7.89
CA LEU A 34 -3.34 6.27 -8.46
C LEU A 34 -4.25 5.05 -8.53
N GLN A 35 -4.43 4.49 -9.72
CA GLN A 35 -5.32 3.35 -9.93
C GLN A 35 -4.58 2.06 -9.63
N VAL A 36 -5.16 1.19 -8.82
CA VAL A 36 -4.69 -0.18 -8.57
C VAL A 36 -5.73 -1.13 -9.14
N ALA A 37 -5.34 -1.95 -10.11
CA ALA A 37 -6.26 -2.82 -10.86
C ALA A 37 -7.50 -2.06 -11.43
N GLY A 38 -7.29 -0.83 -11.92
CA GLY A 38 -8.32 -0.02 -12.58
C GLY A 38 -9.23 0.79 -11.64
N VAL A 39 -9.02 0.73 -10.32
CA VAL A 39 -9.78 1.52 -9.32
C VAL A 39 -8.83 2.46 -8.56
N PRO A 40 -9.19 3.74 -8.36
CA PRO A 40 -8.44 4.68 -7.53
C PRO A 40 -8.21 4.17 -6.09
N LEU A 41 -7.04 4.44 -5.52
CA LEU A 41 -6.73 4.11 -4.12
C LEU A 41 -7.76 4.64 -3.10
N ILE A 42 -8.24 5.87 -3.30
CA ILE A 42 -9.26 6.47 -2.43
C ILE A 42 -10.52 5.61 -2.31
N ASP A 43 -10.92 4.97 -3.41
CA ASP A 43 -12.13 4.14 -3.44
C ASP A 43 -11.94 2.84 -2.65
N TYR A 44 -10.75 2.22 -2.74
CA TYR A 44 -10.40 1.05 -1.93
C TYR A 44 -10.41 1.37 -0.44
N VAL A 45 -9.86 2.53 -0.05
CA VAL A 45 -9.82 2.96 1.35
C VAL A 45 -11.23 3.22 1.87
N LEU A 46 -12.06 3.96 1.14
CA LEU A 46 -13.42 4.27 1.57
C LEU A 46 -14.30 3.02 1.64
N GLU A 47 -14.17 2.08 0.69
CA GLU A 47 -14.88 0.81 0.73
C GLU A 47 -14.37 -0.08 1.87
N SER A 48 -13.05 -0.10 2.13
CA SER A 48 -12.43 -0.80 3.27
C SER A 48 -13.00 -0.32 4.61
N LEU A 49 -13.04 1.00 4.83
CA LEU A 49 -13.56 1.60 6.06
C LEU A 49 -15.05 1.31 6.24
N ALA A 50 -15.85 1.44 5.18
CA ALA A 50 -17.28 1.16 5.23
C ALA A 50 -17.56 -0.32 5.54
N LEU A 51 -16.81 -1.25 4.93
CA LEU A 51 -16.91 -2.69 5.24
C LEU A 51 -16.42 -3.03 6.65
N GLY A 52 -15.47 -2.26 7.17
CA GLY A 52 -14.96 -2.42 8.52
C GLY A 52 -15.79 -1.69 9.59
N GLU A 53 -17.00 -1.24 9.26
CA GLU A 53 -17.98 -0.61 10.15
C GLU A 53 -17.48 0.70 10.78
N VAL A 54 -16.86 1.57 9.96
CA VAL A 54 -16.52 2.94 10.35
C VAL A 54 -17.70 3.87 10.06
N ASP A 55 -18.05 4.72 11.03
CA ASP A 55 -19.22 5.62 10.94
C ASP A 55 -18.87 6.98 10.34
N GLU A 56 -17.73 7.56 10.74
CA GLU A 56 -17.29 8.89 10.32
C GLU A 56 -15.84 8.85 9.84
N THR A 57 -15.56 9.42 8.68
CA THR A 57 -14.20 9.51 8.13
C THR A 57 -13.84 10.95 7.79
N ILE A 58 -12.66 11.38 8.22
CA ILE A 58 -12.04 12.65 7.89
C ILE A 58 -10.91 12.38 6.90
N LEU A 59 -11.06 12.86 5.67
CA LEU A 59 -10.00 12.87 4.66
C LEU A 59 -9.23 14.18 4.78
N PHE A 60 -7.97 14.10 5.21
CA PHE A 60 -7.12 15.27 5.34
C PHE A 60 -6.23 15.42 4.10
N CYS A 61 -6.41 16.52 3.37
CA CYS A 61 -5.72 16.78 2.10
C CYS A 61 -4.82 18.01 2.21
N CYS A 62 -3.54 17.84 1.97
CA CYS A 62 -2.58 18.92 1.85
C CYS A 62 -2.45 19.42 0.40
N GLN A 63 -2.57 18.49 -0.56
CA GLN A 63 -2.49 18.81 -1.99
C GLN A 63 -3.78 18.42 -2.71
N TYR A 64 -4.11 19.19 -3.77
CA TYR A 64 -5.26 18.91 -4.64
C TYR A 64 -6.62 18.75 -3.93
N GLY A 65 -6.78 19.33 -2.73
CA GLY A 65 -7.96 19.14 -1.87
C GLY A 65 -9.29 19.46 -2.56
N ASN A 66 -9.34 20.49 -3.42
CA ASN A 66 -10.54 20.82 -4.21
C ASN A 66 -10.98 19.66 -5.12
N LYS A 67 -10.03 19.02 -5.82
CA LYS A 67 -10.33 17.87 -6.70
C LYS A 67 -10.85 16.68 -5.91
N ILE A 68 -10.27 16.42 -4.74
CA ILE A 68 -10.71 15.33 -3.84
C ILE A 68 -12.11 15.63 -3.30
N LYS A 69 -12.37 16.87 -2.89
CA LYS A 69 -13.69 17.30 -2.40
C LYS A 69 -14.78 17.19 -3.46
N GLU A 70 -14.49 17.62 -4.69
CA GLU A 70 -15.38 17.45 -5.84
C GLU A 70 -15.66 15.96 -6.13
N TYR A 71 -14.62 15.14 -6.13
CA TYR A 71 -14.74 13.70 -6.33
C TYR A 71 -15.63 13.02 -5.27
N VAL A 72 -15.39 13.30 -3.99
CA VAL A 72 -16.19 12.77 -2.87
C VAL A 72 -17.65 13.21 -2.99
N LYS A 73 -17.89 14.47 -3.39
CA LYS A 73 -19.25 14.99 -3.62
C LYS A 73 -19.96 14.23 -4.74
N GLU A 74 -19.29 14.02 -5.88
CA GLU A 74 -19.82 13.26 -7.01
C GLU A 74 -20.15 11.81 -6.61
N CYS A 75 -19.30 11.17 -5.82
CA CYS A 75 -19.54 9.82 -5.30
C CYS A 75 -20.77 9.77 -4.37
N LYS A 76 -20.97 10.77 -3.50
CA LYS A 76 -22.18 10.89 -2.67
C LYS A 76 -23.44 11.09 -3.53
N GLU A 77 -23.37 11.94 -4.55
CA GLU A 77 -24.49 12.18 -5.48
C GLU A 77 -24.85 10.91 -6.27
N LYS A 78 -23.86 10.11 -6.66
CA LYS A 78 -24.03 8.81 -7.31
C LYS A 78 -24.43 7.67 -6.37
N LYS A 79 -24.57 7.93 -5.06
CA LYS A 79 -24.87 6.94 -4.02
C LYS A 79 -23.89 5.76 -4.02
N ALA A 80 -22.60 6.06 -4.01
CA ALA A 80 -21.56 5.04 -3.84
C ALA A 80 -21.81 4.19 -2.58
N SER A 81 -21.45 2.91 -2.60
CA SER A 81 -21.80 1.95 -1.54
C SER A 81 -21.40 2.43 -0.14
N TRP A 82 -20.21 3.00 0.02
CA TRP A 82 -19.70 3.51 1.29
C TRP A 82 -20.51 4.70 1.83
N SER A 83 -21.12 5.51 0.95
CA SER A 83 -21.87 6.72 1.35
C SER A 83 -23.22 6.41 2.03
N LEU A 84 -23.63 5.14 2.03
CA LEU A 84 -24.86 4.69 2.67
C LEU A 84 -24.68 4.39 4.17
N THR A 85 -23.46 4.06 4.59
CA THR A 85 -23.15 3.61 5.95
C THR A 85 -22.16 4.52 6.69
N MET A 86 -21.45 5.39 5.97
CA MET A 86 -20.36 6.20 6.52
C MET A 86 -20.47 7.66 6.05
N ASP A 87 -20.33 8.62 6.97
CA ASP A 87 -20.13 10.02 6.62
C ASP A 87 -18.66 10.31 6.32
N VAL A 88 -18.41 11.11 5.30
CA VAL A 88 -17.07 11.46 4.84
C VAL A 88 -16.93 12.97 4.74
N GLN A 89 -15.98 13.52 5.48
CA GLN A 89 -15.67 14.95 5.52
C GLN A 89 -14.27 15.16 4.94
N VAL A 90 -14.13 16.20 4.12
CA VAL A 90 -12.85 16.55 3.50
C VAL A 90 -12.33 17.83 4.15
N MET A 91 -11.18 17.70 4.80
CA MET A 91 -10.41 18.81 5.34
C MET A 91 -9.25 19.15 4.41
N MET A 92 -8.91 20.43 4.37
CA MET A 92 -7.89 20.95 3.49
C MET A 92 -7.01 21.93 4.25
N SER A 93 -5.70 21.77 4.13
CA SER A 93 -4.70 22.71 4.64
C SER A 93 -3.54 22.79 3.67
N ASP A 94 -3.22 23.98 3.20
CA ASP A 94 -2.08 24.22 2.31
C ASP A 94 -0.74 24.39 3.07
N THR A 95 -0.80 24.47 4.40
CA THR A 95 0.38 24.72 5.25
C THR A 95 1.09 23.44 5.69
N CYS A 96 0.38 22.31 5.76
CA CYS A 96 0.93 21.04 6.24
C CYS A 96 1.87 20.39 5.22
N GLN A 97 3.10 20.08 5.65
CA GLN A 97 4.10 19.39 4.84
C GLN A 97 4.44 18.00 5.37
N THR A 98 4.01 17.69 6.59
CA THR A 98 4.28 16.40 7.23
C THR A 98 3.02 15.84 7.88
N MET A 99 3.06 14.55 8.23
CA MET A 99 1.99 13.93 9.02
C MET A 99 1.86 14.58 10.40
N GLY A 100 2.98 15.00 11.01
CA GLY A 100 2.98 15.72 12.28
C GLY A 100 2.18 17.02 12.21
N ASP A 101 2.35 17.81 11.15
CA ASP A 101 1.58 19.04 10.95
C ASP A 101 0.08 18.76 10.86
N VAL A 102 -0.31 17.70 10.15
CA VAL A 102 -1.70 17.26 10.03
C VAL A 102 -2.28 16.93 11.41
N MET A 103 -1.54 16.19 12.24
CA MET A 103 -1.99 15.82 13.58
C MET A 103 -2.14 17.05 14.51
N ARG A 104 -1.26 18.04 14.40
CA ARG A 104 -1.36 19.31 15.15
C ARG A 104 -2.57 20.14 14.74
N GLU A 105 -2.86 20.18 13.45
CA GLU A 105 -4.02 20.91 12.95
C GLU A 105 -5.33 20.22 13.37
N LEU A 106 -5.36 18.89 13.37
CA LEU A 106 -6.49 18.11 13.88
C LEU A 106 -6.72 18.35 15.38
N ASP A 107 -5.65 18.46 16.17
CA ASP A 107 -5.71 18.84 17.58
C ASP A 107 -6.29 20.24 17.77
N ALA A 108 -5.76 21.23 17.04
CA ALA A 108 -6.24 22.61 17.08
C ALA A 108 -7.71 22.76 16.66
N ALA A 109 -8.16 21.93 15.71
CA ALA A 109 -9.55 21.92 15.24
C ALA A 109 -10.51 21.17 16.19
N ALA A 110 -9.99 20.39 17.15
CA ALA A 110 -10.76 19.60 18.13
C ALA A 110 -11.87 18.73 17.50
N LEU A 111 -11.57 18.12 16.34
CA LEU A 111 -12.56 17.35 15.57
C LEU A 111 -12.71 15.90 16.01
N LEU A 112 -11.71 15.38 16.73
CA LEU A 112 -11.67 14.00 17.18
C LEU A 112 -12.45 13.86 18.49
N LYS A 113 -13.49 13.02 18.47
CA LYS A 113 -14.43 12.82 19.57
C LYS A 113 -13.99 11.73 20.56
N GLY A 114 -12.86 11.06 20.30
CA GLY A 114 -12.36 9.97 21.13
C GLY A 114 -11.30 9.12 20.43
N TYR A 115 -11.39 7.80 20.58
CA TYR A 115 -10.53 6.85 19.87
C TYR A 115 -10.81 6.89 18.36
N PHE A 116 -9.76 6.84 17.56
CA PHE A 116 -9.88 6.95 16.11
C PHE A 116 -8.88 6.04 15.39
N ILE A 117 -9.20 5.73 14.14
CA ILE A 117 -8.31 4.97 13.24
C ILE A 117 -7.46 5.99 12.48
N LEU A 118 -6.15 5.79 12.42
CA LEU A 118 -5.23 6.57 11.60
C LEU A 118 -4.71 5.69 10.47
N ALA A 119 -4.90 6.11 9.22
CA ALA A 119 -4.35 5.39 8.07
C ALA A 119 -3.93 6.34 6.94
N GLY A 120 -3.08 5.87 6.04
CA GLY A 120 -2.76 6.57 4.79
C GLY A 120 -3.70 6.16 3.65
N VAL A 121 -3.85 7.03 2.65
CA VAL A 121 -4.61 6.71 1.42
C VAL A 121 -4.01 5.51 0.64
N ASN A 122 -2.77 5.17 0.94
CA ASN A 122 -2.05 4.07 0.32
C ASN A 122 -2.24 2.71 1.00
N SER A 123 -3.12 2.62 2.01
CA SER A 123 -3.43 1.37 2.71
C SER A 123 -4.68 0.71 2.14
N ILE A 124 -4.56 -0.53 1.64
CA ILE A 124 -5.70 -1.34 1.20
C ILE A 124 -5.89 -2.47 2.20
N SER A 125 -7.11 -2.66 2.71
CA SER A 125 -7.40 -3.71 3.69
C SER A 125 -8.84 -4.22 3.64
N ASN A 126 -9.11 -5.41 4.17
CA ASN A 126 -10.46 -5.95 4.40
C ASN A 126 -10.74 -6.18 5.91
N ILE A 127 -10.12 -5.35 6.75
CA ILE A 127 -10.15 -5.50 8.21
C ILE A 127 -11.51 -5.07 8.76
N HIS A 128 -11.98 -5.77 9.79
CA HIS A 128 -13.14 -5.34 10.59
C HIS A 128 -12.65 -4.42 11.71
N TYR A 129 -12.68 -3.10 11.47
CA TYR A 129 -12.11 -2.11 12.38
C TYR A 129 -12.81 -2.07 13.74
N ALA A 130 -14.12 -2.26 13.79
CA ALA A 130 -14.89 -2.28 15.04
C ALA A 130 -14.35 -3.27 16.08
N THR A 131 -13.98 -4.48 15.65
CA THR A 131 -13.42 -5.50 16.55
C THR A 131 -12.05 -5.09 17.08
N LEU A 132 -11.20 -4.53 16.23
CA LEU A 132 -9.85 -4.13 16.64
C LEU A 132 -9.89 -2.88 17.53
N MET A 133 -10.82 -1.96 17.26
CA MET A 133 -11.04 -0.78 18.09
C MET A 133 -11.49 -1.18 19.50
N GLU A 134 -12.39 -2.16 19.64
CA GLU A 134 -12.77 -2.66 20.96
C GLU A 134 -11.57 -3.29 21.68
N GLN A 135 -10.73 -4.06 20.99
CA GLN A 135 -9.49 -4.58 21.58
C GLN A 135 -8.57 -3.45 22.08
N HIS A 136 -8.41 -2.39 21.28
CA HIS A 136 -7.63 -1.21 21.68
C HIS A 136 -8.24 -0.52 22.91
N LYS A 137 -9.55 -0.29 22.93
CA LYS A 137 -10.27 0.26 24.11
C LYS A 137 -10.02 -0.57 25.37
N GLN A 138 -10.01 -1.91 25.26
CA GLN A 138 -9.71 -2.79 26.40
C GLN A 138 -8.24 -2.71 26.85
N THR A 139 -7.31 -2.53 25.92
CA THR A 139 -5.90 -2.25 26.25
C THR A 139 -5.78 -0.93 27.00
N CYS A 140 -6.44 0.14 26.55
CA CYS A 140 -6.43 1.45 27.21
C CYS A 140 -7.10 1.43 28.61
N LYS A 141 -8.05 0.53 28.84
CA LYS A 141 -8.62 0.32 30.20
C LYS A 141 -7.61 -0.30 31.16
N LYS A 142 -6.71 -1.17 30.66
CA LYS A 142 -5.65 -1.80 31.46
C LYS A 142 -4.45 -0.88 31.65
N ASP A 143 -4.08 -0.17 30.60
CA ASP A 143 -3.00 0.80 30.57
C ASP A 143 -3.53 2.16 30.10
N LYS A 144 -3.68 3.10 31.03
CA LYS A 144 -4.13 4.46 30.72
C LYS A 144 -3.15 5.25 29.85
N GLY A 145 -1.88 4.81 29.77
CA GLY A 145 -0.85 5.38 28.91
C GLY A 145 -0.85 4.82 27.48
N ALA A 146 -1.71 3.86 27.14
CA ALA A 146 -1.74 3.27 25.80
C ALA A 146 -2.15 4.32 24.75
N ALA A 147 -1.17 4.83 24.00
CA ALA A 147 -1.36 5.91 23.04
C ALA A 147 -1.79 5.38 21.67
N MET A 148 -1.12 4.34 21.18
CA MET A 148 -1.34 3.84 19.82
C MET A 148 -1.15 2.32 19.74
N THR A 149 -1.97 1.66 18.93
CA THR A 149 -1.84 0.23 18.59
C THR A 149 -1.62 0.07 17.09
N LEU A 150 -0.44 -0.45 16.74
CA LEU A 150 0.02 -0.64 15.37
C LEU A 150 -0.51 -1.95 14.79
N ILE A 151 -0.99 -1.92 13.54
CA ILE A 151 -1.52 -3.11 12.87
C ILE A 151 -0.49 -3.66 11.89
N TYR A 152 -0.14 -4.94 12.05
CA TYR A 152 0.78 -5.65 11.16
C TYR A 152 0.17 -6.90 10.58
N LYS A 153 0.60 -7.27 9.36
CA LYS A 153 0.29 -8.56 8.74
C LYS A 153 1.53 -9.45 8.79
N LYS A 154 1.41 -10.62 9.39
CA LYS A 154 2.45 -11.65 9.33
C LYS A 154 2.48 -12.29 7.93
N LEU A 155 3.66 -12.41 7.34
CA LEU A 155 3.89 -13.00 6.02
C LEU A 155 4.98 -14.07 6.09
N SER A 156 5.08 -14.92 5.06
CA SER A 156 6.25 -15.78 4.90
C SER A 156 7.50 -14.96 4.60
N TRP A 157 8.66 -15.41 5.06
CA TRP A 157 9.95 -14.77 4.76
C TRP A 157 10.28 -14.74 3.25
N GLU A 158 9.72 -15.68 2.47
CA GLU A 158 9.84 -15.72 1.01
C GLU A 158 8.92 -14.72 0.30
N HIS A 159 8.00 -14.09 1.04
CA HIS A 159 6.99 -13.22 0.45
C HIS A 159 7.65 -11.96 -0.14
N PRO A 160 7.41 -11.63 -1.43
CA PRO A 160 8.06 -10.50 -2.10
C PRO A 160 7.85 -9.14 -1.40
N MET A 161 6.75 -8.97 -0.67
CA MET A 161 6.46 -7.74 0.08
C MET A 161 7.49 -7.44 1.18
N ILE A 162 8.07 -8.47 1.82
CA ILE A 162 9.07 -8.30 2.89
C ILE A 162 10.36 -7.67 2.35
N SER A 163 10.82 -8.11 1.17
CA SER A 163 12.02 -7.55 0.53
C SER A 163 11.74 -6.27 -0.27
N SER A 164 10.47 -6.00 -0.59
CA SER A 164 10.08 -4.88 -1.44
C SER A 164 9.87 -3.57 -0.68
N ASP A 165 9.70 -3.58 0.64
CA ASP A 165 9.60 -2.39 1.49
C ASP A 165 10.81 -2.26 2.43
N LYS A 166 10.85 -1.23 3.28
CA LYS A 166 11.85 -1.10 4.34
C LYS A 166 11.66 -2.25 5.34
N PRO A 167 12.63 -3.15 5.52
CA PRO A 167 12.49 -4.28 6.44
C PRO A 167 12.23 -3.76 7.86
N LEU A 168 11.21 -4.32 8.51
CA LEU A 168 10.84 -3.99 9.88
C LEU A 168 11.43 -5.02 10.83
N PHE A 169 12.05 -4.54 11.90
CA PHE A 169 12.37 -5.35 13.07
C PHE A 169 11.59 -4.81 14.27
N LEU A 170 10.71 -5.67 14.80
CA LEU A 170 9.83 -5.34 15.91
C LEU A 170 10.12 -6.27 17.08
N VAL A 171 10.30 -5.69 18.26
CA VAL A 171 10.44 -6.42 19.52
C VAL A 171 9.28 -6.05 20.42
N ALA A 172 8.61 -7.05 20.97
CA ALA A 172 7.46 -6.82 21.82
C ALA A 172 7.38 -7.81 22.98
N ASN A 173 6.66 -7.42 24.03
CA ASN A 173 6.36 -8.29 25.16
C ASN A 173 5.42 -9.42 24.72
N GLY A 174 5.77 -10.67 25.04
CA GLY A 174 5.05 -11.85 24.59
C GLY A 174 3.62 -11.98 25.16
N ASN A 175 3.37 -11.40 26.33
CA ASN A 175 2.11 -11.50 27.06
C ASN A 175 1.18 -10.32 26.81
N THR A 176 1.72 -9.10 26.72
CA THR A 176 0.92 -7.88 26.61
C THR A 176 0.85 -7.31 25.20
N ASN A 177 1.70 -7.79 24.29
CA ASN A 177 1.92 -7.20 22.96
C ASN A 177 2.32 -5.71 23.01
N LYS A 178 2.88 -5.26 24.13
CA LYS A 178 3.50 -3.94 24.23
C LYS A 178 4.77 -3.92 23.37
N VAL A 179 4.91 -2.90 22.52
CA VAL A 179 6.08 -2.70 21.67
C VAL A 179 7.22 -2.15 22.53
N LEU A 180 8.39 -2.76 22.41
CA LEU A 180 9.59 -2.43 23.19
C LEU A 180 10.68 -1.83 22.30
N MET A 181 10.75 -2.27 21.03
CA MET A 181 11.66 -1.72 20.03
C MET A 181 11.01 -1.80 18.65
N HIS A 182 11.19 -0.75 17.86
CA HIS A 182 10.72 -0.67 16.48
C HIS A 182 11.81 -0.02 15.63
N GLN A 183 12.35 -0.77 14.67
CA GLN A 183 13.40 -0.29 13.78
C GLN A 183 13.09 -0.66 12.34
N LYS A 184 13.16 0.33 11.44
CA LYS A 184 13.07 0.13 9.99
C LYS A 184 14.44 0.30 9.36
N TYR A 185 14.84 -0.68 8.54
CA TYR A 185 16.12 -0.64 7.85
C TYR A 185 15.98 -0.02 6.46
N LYS A 186 17.06 0.61 5.99
CA LYS A 186 17.15 1.07 4.59
C LYS A 186 17.21 -0.15 3.67
N GLN A 187 16.57 -0.08 2.52
CA GLN A 187 16.68 -1.14 1.52
C GLN A 187 18.13 -1.30 1.07
N GLY A 188 18.60 -2.54 0.99
CA GLY A 188 19.98 -2.86 0.62
C GLY A 188 21.02 -2.53 1.70
N SER A 189 20.62 -2.25 2.95
CA SER A 189 21.57 -2.05 4.04
C SER A 189 22.50 -3.25 4.21
N LYS A 190 23.81 -3.01 4.31
CA LYS A 190 24.82 -4.05 4.56
C LYS A 190 24.90 -4.46 6.03
N GLU A 191 24.07 -3.87 6.89
CA GLU A 191 23.95 -4.26 8.29
C GLU A 191 23.44 -5.69 8.40
N LYS A 192 24.27 -6.57 8.97
CA LYS A 192 23.96 -7.99 9.19
C LYS A 192 23.66 -8.32 10.65
N THR A 193 23.69 -7.30 11.51
CA THR A 193 23.62 -7.44 12.96
C THR A 193 22.52 -6.54 13.49
N VAL A 194 21.71 -7.09 14.39
CA VAL A 194 20.68 -6.34 15.10
C VAL A 194 21.14 -6.16 16.55
N SER A 195 21.14 -4.92 17.02
CA SER A 195 21.47 -4.60 18.42
C SER A 195 20.19 -4.60 19.25
N LEU A 196 20.16 -5.42 20.30
CA LEU A 196 19.03 -5.51 21.22
C LEU A 196 19.48 -5.07 22.62
N PRO A 197 18.90 -3.98 23.17
CA PRO A 197 19.20 -3.55 24.54
C PRO A 197 18.91 -4.65 25.57
N LEU A 198 19.86 -4.89 26.47
CA LEU A 198 19.75 -5.94 27.50
C LEU A 198 18.58 -5.69 28.46
N ASP A 199 18.27 -4.43 28.75
CA ASP A 199 17.18 -4.05 29.66
C ASP A 199 15.81 -4.56 29.18
N ILE A 200 15.60 -4.63 27.86
CA ILE A 200 14.39 -5.20 27.26
C ILE A 200 14.24 -6.68 27.65
N ILE A 201 15.34 -7.43 27.65
CA ILE A 201 15.35 -8.86 27.97
C ILE A 201 15.21 -9.07 29.48
N LEU A 202 15.89 -8.27 30.30
CA LEU A 202 15.91 -8.42 31.75
C LEU A 202 14.57 -8.03 32.41
N ASN A 203 13.86 -7.04 31.85
CA ASN A 203 12.63 -6.51 32.43
C ASN A 203 11.35 -7.25 31.99
N ASN A 204 11.44 -8.21 31.06
CA ASN A 204 10.28 -8.88 30.49
C ASN A 204 10.40 -10.41 30.59
N SER A 205 9.33 -11.08 31.02
CA SER A 205 9.32 -12.55 31.17
C SER A 205 9.35 -13.29 29.83
N GLU A 206 8.76 -12.71 28.79
CA GLU A 206 8.74 -13.26 27.44
C GLU A 206 8.87 -12.11 26.44
N VAL A 207 9.76 -12.26 25.46
CA VAL A 207 10.02 -11.28 24.41
C VAL A 207 9.87 -11.97 23.06
N LYS A 208 9.07 -11.37 22.17
CA LYS A 208 8.86 -11.81 20.78
C LYS A 208 9.65 -10.90 19.84
N LEU A 209 10.43 -11.53 18.96
CA LEU A 209 11.21 -10.86 17.92
C LEU A 209 10.55 -11.16 16.57
N HIS A 210 10.21 -10.11 15.83
CA HIS A 210 9.56 -10.24 14.54
C HIS A 210 10.38 -9.56 13.45
N HIS A 211 10.52 -10.25 12.32
CA HIS A 211 11.14 -9.73 11.09
C HIS A 211 10.30 -10.05 9.83
N ASP A 212 9.21 -10.78 10.01
CA ASP A 212 8.30 -11.32 8.98
C ASP A 212 6.98 -10.53 8.90
N LEU A 213 7.01 -9.26 9.31
CA LEU A 213 5.83 -8.40 9.38
C LEU A 213 5.82 -7.38 8.25
N ALA A 214 4.69 -7.29 7.55
CA ALA A 214 4.38 -6.19 6.65
C ALA A 214 3.66 -5.06 7.41
N ASP A 215 4.15 -3.83 7.20
CA ASP A 215 3.55 -2.61 7.73
C ASP A 215 2.31 -2.23 6.91
N THR A 216 1.16 -2.22 7.58
CA THR A 216 -0.14 -1.91 6.96
C THR A 216 -0.41 -0.41 6.86
N ASN A 217 0.45 0.41 7.49
CA ASN A 217 0.26 1.86 7.61
C ASN A 217 -1.09 2.26 8.23
N ILE A 218 -1.64 1.38 9.07
CA ILE A 218 -2.86 1.58 9.85
C ILE A 218 -2.52 1.47 11.34
N ALA A 219 -3.02 2.42 12.12
CA ALA A 219 -2.91 2.43 13.58
C ALA A 219 -4.24 2.79 14.24
N LEU A 220 -4.49 2.24 15.42
CA LEU A 220 -5.58 2.64 16.30
C LEU A 220 -5.03 3.61 17.33
N CYS A 221 -5.66 4.76 17.47
CA CYS A 221 -5.12 5.86 18.25
C CYS A 221 -6.08 6.25 19.38
N SER A 222 -5.49 6.53 20.54
CA SER A 222 -6.14 7.22 21.65
C SER A 222 -6.28 8.71 21.35
N PRO A 223 -7.23 9.41 21.98
CA PRO A 223 -7.38 10.87 21.86
C PRO A 223 -6.18 11.66 22.40
N THR A 224 -5.22 11.00 23.06
CA THR A 224 -3.96 11.60 23.53
C THR A 224 -2.92 11.76 22.43
N VAL A 225 -3.07 11.07 21.28
CA VAL A 225 -2.08 11.12 20.19
C VAL A 225 -1.94 12.51 19.57
N PRO A 226 -3.01 13.23 19.18
CA PRO A 226 -2.85 14.57 18.61
C PRO A 226 -2.15 15.57 19.55
N PRO A 227 -2.51 15.68 20.86
CA PRO A 227 -1.77 16.51 21.81
C PRO A 227 -0.28 16.16 21.91
N LEU A 228 0.10 14.88 21.84
CA LEU A 228 1.51 14.48 21.86
C LEU A 228 2.29 15.02 20.65
N PHE A 229 1.66 15.15 19.48
CA PHE A 229 2.27 15.81 18.31
C PHE A 229 2.34 17.34 18.46
N SER A 230 1.38 17.95 19.16
CA SER A 230 1.36 19.38 19.48
C SER A 230 2.43 19.76 20.50
N ASP A 231 2.65 18.92 21.50
CA ASP A 231 3.65 19.14 22.55
C ASP A 231 5.09 18.87 22.05
N ASN A 232 5.25 17.97 21.06
CA ASN A 232 6.55 17.55 20.55
C ASN A 232 6.67 17.89 19.05
N PHE A 233 7.25 19.05 18.76
CA PHE A 233 7.39 19.56 17.39
C PHE A 233 8.33 18.74 16.49
N ASP A 234 9.20 17.93 17.07
CA ASP A 234 10.15 17.09 16.33
C ASP A 234 9.49 15.88 15.66
N PHE A 235 8.28 15.50 16.07
CA PHE A 235 7.56 14.38 15.46
C PHE A 235 6.95 14.78 14.12
N GLN A 236 7.63 14.45 13.02
CA GLN A 236 7.20 14.78 11.66
C GLN A 236 6.49 13.61 10.96
N THR A 237 6.94 12.38 11.20
CA THR A 237 6.37 11.16 10.60
C THR A 237 5.83 10.19 11.65
N ARG A 238 5.09 9.16 11.19
CA ARG A 238 4.67 8.05 12.06
C ARG A 238 5.85 7.33 12.70
N ASP A 239 6.93 7.16 11.96
CA ASP A 239 8.11 6.45 12.45
C ASP A 239 8.85 7.28 13.51
N ASP A 240 8.93 8.61 13.34
CA ASP A 240 9.51 9.52 14.35
C ASP A 240 8.71 9.51 15.64
N PHE A 241 7.38 9.50 15.54
CA PHE A 241 6.49 9.39 16.70
C PHE A 241 6.65 8.07 17.43
N ILE A 242 6.69 6.94 16.70
CA ILE A 242 6.90 5.62 17.28
C ILE A 242 8.26 5.57 18.00
N HIS A 243 9.32 6.05 17.34
CA HIS A 243 10.66 6.08 17.91
C HIS A 243 10.75 7.00 19.14
N GLY A 244 10.13 8.19 19.06
CA GLY A 244 10.09 9.16 20.13
C GLY A 244 9.38 8.67 21.39
N ILE A 245 8.27 7.94 21.26
CA ILE A 245 7.57 7.33 22.39
C ILE A 245 8.42 6.22 23.02
N LEU A 246 9.06 5.36 22.22
CA LEU A 246 9.86 4.25 22.75
C LEU A 246 11.12 4.73 23.48
N ILE A 247 11.75 5.82 23.03
CA ILE A 247 12.91 6.40 23.71
C ILE A 247 12.51 7.15 24.98
N ASN A 248 11.43 7.94 24.93
CA ASN A 248 11.04 8.85 26.01
C ASN A 248 9.87 8.32 26.84
N GLU A 249 9.72 6.99 26.94
CA GLU A 249 8.57 6.37 27.60
C GLU A 249 8.41 6.83 29.06
N GLU A 250 9.51 7.00 29.79
CA GLU A 250 9.50 7.47 31.19
C GLU A 250 8.97 8.89 31.34
N ILE A 251 9.18 9.75 30.33
CA ILE A 251 8.81 11.17 30.37
C ILE A 251 7.38 11.37 29.86
N LEU A 252 7.05 10.73 28.73
CA LEU A 252 5.75 10.87 28.07
C LEU A 252 4.66 10.01 28.72
N ALA A 253 5.03 9.04 29.57
CA ALA A 253 4.14 8.08 30.21
C ALA A 253 3.14 7.44 29.21
N SER A 254 3.63 7.21 27.98
CA SER A 254 2.84 6.75 26.85
C SER A 254 3.44 5.46 26.30
N SER A 255 2.58 4.49 25.99
CA SER A 255 2.99 3.15 25.53
C SER A 255 2.39 2.79 24.19
N LEU A 256 3.12 1.98 23.43
CA LEU A 256 2.71 1.46 22.12
C LEU A 256 2.40 -0.03 22.20
N TYR A 257 1.42 -0.47 21.43
CA TYR A 257 1.02 -1.87 21.32
C TYR A 257 0.97 -2.28 19.85
N TYR A 258 0.95 -3.58 19.58
CA TYR A 258 0.71 -4.08 18.22
C TYR A 258 -0.35 -5.18 18.19
N ILE A 259 -1.03 -5.29 17.05
CA ILE A 259 -1.97 -6.37 16.74
C ILE A 259 -1.54 -7.03 15.43
N LEU A 260 -1.50 -8.36 15.43
CA LEU A 260 -1.33 -9.15 14.22
C LEU A 260 -2.70 -9.48 13.62
N LEU A 261 -2.84 -9.20 12.33
CA LEU A 261 -4.04 -9.57 11.58
C LEU A 261 -4.18 -11.08 11.46
N LYS A 262 -5.44 -11.54 11.49
CA LYS A 262 -5.78 -12.96 11.31
C LYS A 262 -5.39 -13.42 9.90
N SER A 263 -5.23 -14.74 9.72
CA SER A 263 -4.84 -15.34 8.43
C SER A 263 -5.78 -14.94 7.28
N ASN A 264 -7.09 -14.87 7.55
CA ASN A 264 -8.14 -14.51 6.59
C ASN A 264 -8.29 -13.00 6.28
N GLN A 265 -7.54 -12.13 6.96
CA GLN A 265 -7.55 -10.70 6.73
C GLN A 265 -6.34 -10.28 5.90
N TYR A 266 -6.56 -9.39 4.94
CA TYR A 266 -5.56 -8.76 4.10
C TYR A 266 -5.41 -7.30 4.48
N ALA A 267 -4.17 -6.84 4.56
CA ALA A 267 -3.85 -5.43 4.66
C ALA A 267 -2.44 -5.20 4.12
N ALA A 268 -2.30 -4.21 3.26
CA ALA A 268 -1.03 -3.89 2.63
C ALA A 268 -0.95 -2.40 2.29
N THR A 269 0.28 -1.90 2.20
CA THR A 269 0.57 -0.49 1.90
C THR A 269 1.27 -0.36 0.56
N VAL A 270 0.75 0.50 -0.31
CA VAL A 270 1.40 0.92 -1.55
C VAL A 270 2.46 1.97 -1.21
N SER A 271 3.69 1.52 -0.99
CA SER A 271 4.84 2.37 -0.62
C SER A 271 5.77 2.69 -1.80
N ASN A 272 5.88 1.80 -2.78
CA ASN A 272 6.74 1.94 -3.95
C ASN A 272 6.20 1.12 -5.15
N TRP A 273 6.88 1.16 -6.28
CA TRP A 273 6.47 0.44 -7.50
C TRP A 273 6.42 -1.08 -7.33
N ARG A 274 7.29 -1.68 -6.50
CA ARG A 274 7.27 -3.13 -6.24
C ARG A 274 6.06 -3.51 -5.40
N THR A 275 5.78 -2.78 -4.33
CA THR A 275 4.58 -3.03 -3.51
C THR A 275 3.30 -2.75 -4.28
N TYR A 276 3.27 -1.71 -5.13
CA TYR A 276 2.17 -1.46 -6.06
C TYR A 276 1.89 -2.65 -7.00
N GLN A 277 2.93 -3.25 -7.57
CA GLN A 277 2.80 -4.40 -8.46
C GLN A 277 2.28 -5.64 -7.73
N ILE A 278 2.83 -5.91 -6.55
CA ILE A 278 2.42 -7.05 -5.70
C ILE A 278 0.95 -6.90 -5.31
N ILE A 279 0.55 -5.74 -4.78
CA ILE A 279 -0.80 -5.48 -4.31
C ILE A 279 -1.81 -5.53 -5.47
N SER A 280 -1.45 -4.99 -6.64
CA SER A 280 -2.28 -5.08 -7.84
C SER A 280 -2.58 -6.54 -8.21
N ARG A 281 -1.58 -7.42 -8.10
CA ARG A 281 -1.76 -8.85 -8.33
C ARG A 281 -2.58 -9.49 -7.21
N ASP A 282 -2.30 -9.18 -5.95
CA ASP A 282 -3.05 -9.73 -4.82
C ASP A 282 -4.56 -9.45 -4.96
N ILE A 283 -4.94 -8.28 -5.47
CA ILE A 283 -6.32 -7.92 -5.78
C ILE A 283 -6.90 -8.78 -6.93
N LEU A 284 -6.14 -9.03 -8.00
CA LEU A 284 -6.56 -9.93 -9.10
C LEU A 284 -6.82 -11.36 -8.61
N HIS A 285 -6.00 -11.87 -7.69
CA HIS A 285 -6.17 -13.20 -7.07
C HIS A 285 -7.17 -13.20 -5.89
N ASN A 286 -7.91 -12.11 -5.65
CA ASN A 286 -8.92 -11.98 -4.61
C ASN A 286 -8.41 -12.08 -3.15
N TRP A 287 -7.12 -11.82 -2.88
CA TRP A 287 -6.61 -11.81 -1.50
C TRP A 287 -7.28 -10.74 -0.63
N ALA A 288 -7.67 -9.62 -1.23
CA ALA A 288 -8.36 -8.51 -0.56
C ALA A 288 -9.90 -8.67 -0.52
N TYR A 289 -10.46 -9.86 -0.73
CA TYR A 289 -11.91 -10.08 -0.73
C TYR A 289 -12.59 -9.45 0.51
N PRO A 290 -13.70 -8.70 0.36
CA PRO A 290 -14.54 -8.56 -0.84
C PRO A 290 -14.11 -7.44 -1.82
N LEU A 291 -13.01 -6.73 -1.55
CA LEU A 291 -12.42 -5.70 -2.41
C LEU A 291 -11.73 -6.33 -3.62
N SER A 292 -12.50 -6.91 -4.53
CA SER A 292 -11.97 -7.59 -5.71
C SER A 292 -12.62 -7.15 -7.01
N ILE A 293 -12.03 -7.54 -8.14
CA ILE A 293 -12.56 -7.24 -9.47
C ILE A 293 -13.93 -7.90 -9.72
N VAL A 294 -14.22 -9.03 -9.07
CA VAL A 294 -15.47 -9.76 -9.29
C VAL A 294 -16.58 -9.27 -8.37
N SER A 295 -16.27 -9.07 -7.08
CA SER A 295 -17.27 -8.74 -6.05
C SER A 295 -17.33 -7.26 -5.68
N GLY A 296 -16.26 -6.50 -5.93
CA GLY A 296 -16.12 -5.11 -5.52
C GLY A 296 -17.17 -4.21 -6.15
N SER A 297 -17.63 -3.21 -5.40
CA SER A 297 -18.73 -2.34 -5.81
C SER A 297 -18.47 -1.63 -7.15
N TYR A 298 -17.21 -1.29 -7.43
CA TYR A 298 -16.81 -0.54 -8.61
C TYR A 298 -16.74 -1.38 -9.90
N HIS A 299 -16.54 -2.70 -9.78
CA HIS A 299 -16.39 -3.62 -10.93
C HIS A 299 -17.60 -4.54 -11.16
N LYS A 300 -18.55 -4.57 -10.22
CA LYS A 300 -19.68 -5.50 -10.22
C LYS A 300 -20.37 -5.57 -11.59
N ASN A 301 -20.43 -6.78 -12.14
CA ASN A 301 -21.04 -7.12 -13.43
C ASN A 301 -20.45 -6.46 -14.69
N LYS A 302 -19.26 -5.84 -14.61
CA LYS A 302 -18.60 -5.21 -15.77
C LYS A 302 -17.63 -6.15 -16.49
N TYR A 303 -16.98 -7.03 -15.75
CA TYR A 303 -15.94 -7.93 -16.27
C TYR A 303 -16.45 -9.34 -16.50
N ILE A 304 -15.92 -9.98 -17.55
CA ILE A 304 -16.03 -11.39 -17.85
C ILE A 304 -14.74 -12.05 -17.39
N VAL A 305 -14.85 -13.06 -16.54
CA VAL A 305 -13.72 -13.87 -16.10
C VAL A 305 -13.49 -14.95 -17.14
N THR A 306 -12.27 -15.01 -17.66
CA THR A 306 -11.76 -16.06 -18.54
C THR A 306 -10.71 -16.88 -17.80
N GLY A 307 -10.29 -18.03 -18.35
CA GLY A 307 -9.33 -18.91 -17.69
C GLY A 307 -8.01 -18.21 -17.33
N MET A 308 -7.30 -18.72 -16.31
CA MET A 308 -6.02 -18.18 -15.83
C MET A 308 -6.11 -16.74 -15.26
N VAL A 309 -7.19 -16.42 -14.53
CA VAL A 309 -7.35 -15.13 -13.82
C VAL A 309 -7.34 -13.93 -14.78
N ASN A 310 -7.90 -14.12 -15.97
CA ASN A 310 -7.99 -13.09 -16.99
C ASN A 310 -9.37 -12.40 -16.93
N PHE A 311 -9.39 -11.09 -16.74
CA PHE A 311 -10.59 -10.27 -16.61
C PHE A 311 -10.72 -9.32 -17.80
N VAL A 312 -11.83 -9.43 -18.54
CA VAL A 312 -12.08 -8.60 -19.71
C VAL A 312 -13.38 -7.83 -19.53
N ASP A 313 -13.33 -6.50 -19.59
CA ASP A 313 -14.54 -5.69 -19.56
C ASP A 313 -15.45 -5.99 -20.77
N LYS A 314 -16.77 -6.02 -20.55
CA LYS A 314 -17.77 -6.32 -21.58
C LYS A 314 -17.73 -5.40 -22.81
N THR A 315 -17.20 -4.18 -22.66
CA THR A 315 -17.10 -3.19 -23.73
C THR A 315 -15.77 -3.25 -24.48
N ALA A 316 -14.79 -4.03 -24.01
CA ALA A 316 -13.53 -4.21 -24.69
C ALA A 316 -13.69 -5.09 -25.93
N THR A 317 -12.91 -4.80 -26.98
CA THR A 317 -12.91 -5.61 -28.21
C THR A 317 -11.52 -6.20 -28.43
N LEU A 318 -11.46 -7.53 -28.55
CA LEU A 318 -10.24 -8.26 -28.79
C LEU A 318 -10.30 -8.92 -30.17
N SER A 319 -9.20 -8.83 -30.93
CA SER A 319 -9.09 -9.58 -32.17
C SER A 319 -9.03 -11.09 -31.90
N ARG A 320 -9.48 -11.89 -32.86
CA ARG A 320 -9.49 -13.37 -32.80
C ARG A 320 -8.11 -13.99 -32.64
N SER A 321 -7.07 -13.29 -33.09
CA SER A 321 -5.67 -13.74 -33.02
C SER A 321 -4.94 -13.24 -31.77
N CYS A 322 -5.59 -12.41 -30.94
CA CYS A 322 -5.02 -11.95 -29.68
C CYS A 322 -4.99 -13.09 -28.66
N VAL A 323 -3.90 -13.16 -27.91
CA VAL A 323 -3.69 -14.17 -26.87
C VAL A 323 -3.53 -13.49 -25.52
N LEU A 324 -4.47 -13.76 -24.62
CA LEU A 324 -4.33 -13.46 -23.19
C LEU A 324 -3.78 -14.72 -22.51
N VAL A 325 -2.65 -14.58 -21.81
CA VAL A 325 -1.97 -15.71 -21.17
C VAL A 325 -2.51 -15.93 -19.76
N GLU A 326 -2.07 -15.14 -18.79
CA GLU A 326 -2.44 -15.25 -17.37
C GLU A 326 -2.40 -13.88 -16.69
N ASP A 327 -3.16 -13.69 -15.61
CA ASP A 327 -3.16 -12.49 -14.76
C ASP A 327 -3.34 -11.17 -15.54
N VAL A 328 -4.27 -11.16 -16.50
CA VAL A 328 -4.55 -9.98 -17.34
C VAL A 328 -5.86 -9.30 -16.93
N LEU A 329 -5.84 -7.97 -16.82
CA LEU A 329 -7.04 -7.14 -16.68
C LEU A 329 -7.15 -6.19 -17.87
N ILE A 330 -8.25 -6.25 -18.61
CA ILE A 330 -8.54 -5.36 -19.74
C ILE A 330 -9.70 -4.43 -19.40
N GLY A 331 -9.41 -3.13 -19.30
CA GLY A 331 -10.37 -2.08 -18.99
C GLY A 331 -11.40 -1.80 -20.09
N PRO A 332 -12.41 -0.98 -19.77
CA PRO A 332 -13.52 -0.69 -20.69
C PRO A 332 -13.06 0.06 -21.93
N GLN A 333 -13.78 -0.17 -23.04
CA GLN A 333 -13.57 0.52 -24.33
C GLN A 333 -12.14 0.38 -24.89
N THR A 334 -11.42 -0.66 -24.47
CA THR A 334 -10.06 -0.96 -24.95
C THR A 334 -10.12 -1.88 -26.16
N HIS A 335 -9.28 -1.56 -27.16
CA HIS A 335 -9.17 -2.28 -28.42
C HIS A 335 -7.82 -2.97 -28.52
N ILE A 336 -7.80 -4.30 -28.65
CA ILE A 336 -6.58 -5.09 -28.85
C ILE A 336 -6.60 -5.74 -30.22
N HIS A 337 -5.61 -5.41 -31.04
CA HIS A 337 -5.49 -5.83 -32.43
C HIS A 337 -4.78 -7.19 -32.60
N ASP A 338 -4.46 -7.56 -33.85
CA ASP A 338 -4.05 -8.90 -34.23
C ASP A 338 -2.67 -9.31 -33.70
N ASN A 339 -2.51 -10.61 -33.43
CA ASN A 339 -1.26 -11.26 -33.00
C ASN A 339 -0.59 -10.63 -31.77
N THR A 340 -1.38 -9.93 -30.94
CA THR A 340 -0.89 -9.31 -29.71
C THR A 340 -1.01 -10.28 -28.54
N VAL A 341 0.06 -10.36 -27.75
CA VAL A 341 0.18 -11.24 -26.59
C VAL A 341 0.24 -10.40 -25.32
N VAL A 342 -0.68 -10.65 -24.38
CA VAL A 342 -0.73 -9.96 -23.09
C VAL A 342 -0.62 -10.98 -21.97
N SER A 343 0.26 -10.72 -21.02
CA SER A 343 0.46 -11.56 -19.83
C SER A 343 0.76 -10.70 -18.62
N LYS A 344 0.24 -11.05 -17.44
CA LYS A 344 0.65 -10.47 -16.17
C LYS A 344 0.54 -8.95 -16.17
N SER A 345 -0.50 -8.41 -16.80
CA SER A 345 -0.57 -6.98 -17.12
C SER A 345 -1.96 -6.42 -16.91
N ILE A 346 -2.03 -5.19 -16.43
CA ILE A 346 -3.27 -4.43 -16.27
C ILE A 346 -3.29 -3.34 -17.32
N ILE A 347 -4.36 -3.32 -18.13
CA ILE A 347 -4.61 -2.31 -19.16
C ILE A 347 -5.85 -1.52 -18.77
N GLY A 348 -5.71 -0.20 -18.67
CA GLY A 348 -6.78 0.73 -18.32
C GLY A 348 -7.84 0.90 -19.41
N LYS A 349 -8.62 1.97 -19.30
CA LYS A 349 -9.73 2.25 -20.21
C LYS A 349 -9.28 2.96 -21.49
N ASN A 350 -10.06 2.83 -22.55
CA ASN A 350 -9.87 3.53 -23.83
C ASN A 350 -8.47 3.34 -24.44
N CYS A 351 -7.83 2.20 -24.19
CA CYS A 351 -6.51 1.93 -24.76
C CYS A 351 -6.65 1.32 -26.16
N VAL A 352 -5.69 1.61 -27.04
CA VAL A 352 -5.61 1.02 -28.38
C VAL A 352 -4.26 0.34 -28.52
N ILE A 353 -4.27 -0.99 -28.53
CA ILE A 353 -3.06 -1.81 -28.66
C ILE A 353 -2.98 -2.37 -30.08
N GLY A 354 -1.96 -1.96 -30.83
CA GLY A 354 -1.73 -2.29 -32.23
C GLY A 354 -1.40 -3.77 -32.48
N ASN A 355 -1.03 -4.07 -33.73
CA ASN A 355 -0.74 -5.43 -34.17
C ASN A 355 0.66 -5.90 -33.73
N ASN A 356 0.82 -7.21 -33.49
CA ASN A 356 2.08 -7.86 -33.13
C ASN A 356 2.77 -7.24 -31.90
N VAL A 357 2.00 -6.83 -30.89
CA VAL A 357 2.54 -6.23 -29.65
C VAL A 357 2.72 -7.32 -28.59
N THR A 358 3.81 -7.26 -27.83
CA THR A 358 4.01 -8.12 -26.65
C THR A 358 4.00 -7.26 -25.38
N ILE A 359 3.07 -7.55 -24.47
CA ILE A 359 2.94 -6.85 -23.17
C ILE A 359 3.07 -7.88 -22.06
N LYS A 360 4.07 -7.72 -21.19
CA LYS A 360 4.32 -8.62 -20.06
C LYS A 360 4.70 -7.87 -18.80
N GLY A 361 4.00 -8.13 -17.71
CA GLY A 361 4.33 -7.54 -16.41
C GLY A 361 4.10 -6.02 -16.32
N CYS A 362 3.19 -5.48 -17.13
CA CYS A 362 3.05 -4.04 -17.32
C CYS A 362 1.75 -3.48 -16.74
N HIS A 363 1.78 -2.20 -16.40
CA HIS A 363 0.62 -1.44 -15.96
C HIS A 363 0.43 -0.26 -16.89
N LEU A 364 -0.57 -0.37 -17.78
CA LEU A 364 -0.97 0.67 -18.71
C LEU A 364 -2.21 1.34 -18.11
N MET A 365 -2.13 2.65 -17.85
CA MET A 365 -3.27 3.45 -17.37
C MET A 365 -4.27 3.75 -18.51
N ASP A 366 -4.91 4.91 -18.49
CA ASP A 366 -6.05 5.24 -19.37
C ASP A 366 -5.61 5.95 -20.66
N ASN A 367 -6.36 5.75 -21.74
CA ASN A 367 -6.19 6.43 -23.03
C ASN A 367 -4.80 6.26 -23.67
N ILE A 368 -4.18 5.08 -23.52
CA ILE A 368 -2.86 4.79 -24.08
C ILE A 368 -2.99 4.22 -25.49
N VAL A 369 -2.14 4.69 -26.41
CA VAL A 369 -2.05 4.17 -27.78
C VAL A 369 -0.70 3.51 -27.98
N VAL A 370 -0.70 2.20 -28.22
CA VAL A 370 0.49 1.42 -28.56
C VAL A 370 0.43 1.04 -30.03
N LYS A 371 1.41 1.45 -30.84
CA LYS A 371 1.49 1.12 -32.27
C LYS A 371 2.06 -0.28 -32.50
N GLU A 372 2.19 -0.69 -33.76
CA GLU A 372 2.55 -2.07 -34.10
C GLU A 372 3.98 -2.45 -33.71
N ASN A 373 4.22 -3.76 -33.57
CA ASN A 373 5.53 -4.37 -33.35
C ASN A 373 6.27 -3.87 -32.09
N CYS A 374 5.55 -3.45 -31.05
CA CYS A 374 6.15 -3.00 -29.81
C CYS A 374 6.34 -4.15 -28.82
N THR A 375 7.39 -4.07 -27.99
CA THR A 375 7.62 -4.99 -26.86
C THR A 375 7.72 -4.20 -25.58
N ILE A 376 6.81 -4.45 -24.63
CA ILE A 376 6.69 -3.72 -23.38
C ILE A 376 6.77 -4.73 -22.24
N LEU A 377 7.83 -4.63 -21.44
CA LEU A 377 8.13 -5.54 -20.34
C LEU A 377 8.28 -4.76 -19.03
N ASN A 378 7.69 -5.25 -17.94
CA ASN A 378 7.90 -4.75 -16.58
C ASN A 378 7.84 -3.21 -16.47
N SER A 379 6.92 -2.57 -17.20
CA SER A 379 6.87 -1.10 -17.33
C SER A 379 5.55 -0.52 -16.83
N PHE A 380 5.61 0.68 -16.26
CA PHE A 380 4.44 1.49 -15.90
C PHE A 380 4.28 2.63 -16.90
N ILE A 381 3.09 2.78 -17.47
CA ILE A 381 2.79 3.79 -18.47
C ILE A 381 1.56 4.56 -18.01
N ASP A 382 1.74 5.85 -17.73
CA ASP A 382 0.65 6.72 -17.29
C ASP A 382 -0.26 7.14 -18.46
N SER A 383 -1.33 7.86 -18.12
CA SER A 383 -2.43 8.10 -19.03
C SER A 383 -2.04 9.00 -20.20
N ASN A 384 -2.78 8.87 -21.31
CA ASN A 384 -2.61 9.67 -22.54
C ASN A 384 -1.22 9.56 -23.18
N CYS A 385 -0.52 8.44 -22.99
CA CYS A 385 0.76 8.21 -23.66
C CYS A 385 0.57 7.58 -25.04
N GLU A 386 1.47 7.90 -25.97
CA GLU A 386 1.55 7.25 -27.28
C GLU A 386 2.92 6.57 -27.46
N ILE A 387 2.91 5.27 -27.76
CA ILE A 387 4.11 4.49 -28.02
C ILE A 387 4.15 4.20 -29.52
N LYS A 388 5.11 4.80 -30.23
CA LYS A 388 5.25 4.65 -31.68
C LYS A 388 5.78 3.26 -32.06
N ALA A 389 5.64 2.91 -33.33
CA ALA A 389 5.89 1.56 -33.81
C ALA A 389 7.34 1.10 -33.61
N ASN A 390 7.52 -0.20 -33.40
CA ASN A 390 8.82 -0.87 -33.20
C ASN A 390 9.56 -0.45 -31.91
N ALA A 391 8.90 0.18 -30.93
CA ALA A 391 9.52 0.52 -29.66
C ALA A 391 9.70 -0.74 -28.77
N SER A 392 10.81 -0.81 -28.05
CA SER A 392 11.10 -1.87 -27.08
C SER A 392 11.43 -1.25 -25.72
N MET A 393 10.72 -1.67 -24.67
CA MET A 393 10.92 -1.17 -23.31
C MET A 393 10.93 -2.30 -22.27
N ASP A 394 11.89 -2.23 -21.33
CA ASP A 394 12.00 -3.13 -20.17
C ASP A 394 12.29 -2.32 -18.89
N GLY A 395 11.38 -2.35 -17.92
CA GLY A 395 11.56 -1.63 -16.66
C GLY A 395 11.39 -0.11 -16.76
N ALA A 396 10.62 0.40 -17.72
CA ALA A 396 10.43 1.84 -17.91
C ALA A 396 9.25 2.39 -17.11
N ILE A 397 9.36 3.64 -16.67
CA ILE A 397 8.26 4.42 -16.06
C ILE A 397 8.02 5.64 -16.95
N ILE A 398 6.85 5.69 -17.59
CA ILE A 398 6.49 6.74 -18.54
C ILE A 398 5.41 7.61 -17.90
N ALA A 399 5.68 8.90 -17.75
CA ALA A 399 4.76 9.87 -17.17
C ALA A 399 3.64 10.29 -18.13
N LEU A 400 2.65 11.00 -17.59
CA LEU A 400 1.47 11.47 -18.31
C LEU A 400 1.83 12.23 -19.60
N ASN A 401 1.05 12.02 -20.67
CA ASN A 401 1.16 12.76 -21.94
C ASN A 401 2.53 12.63 -22.66
N VAL A 402 3.27 11.53 -22.43
CA VAL A 402 4.54 11.29 -23.12
C VAL A 402 4.31 10.54 -24.43
N THR A 403 5.01 10.97 -25.48
CA THR A 403 5.13 10.22 -26.73
C THR A 403 6.51 9.56 -26.79
N VAL A 404 6.55 8.24 -26.89
CA VAL A 404 7.78 7.48 -27.07
C VAL A 404 8.02 7.28 -28.56
N GLU A 405 9.19 7.73 -29.03
CA GLU A 405 9.57 7.67 -30.44
C GLU A 405 9.72 6.24 -30.98
N GLY A 406 9.51 6.08 -32.28
CA GLY A 406 9.56 4.78 -32.94
C GLY A 406 10.97 4.18 -32.92
N ALA A 407 11.06 2.86 -32.86
CA ALA A 407 12.34 2.14 -32.79
C ALA A 407 13.24 2.49 -31.57
N SER A 408 12.71 3.18 -30.56
CA SER A 408 13.43 3.44 -29.31
C SER A 408 13.67 2.15 -28.51
N GLN A 409 14.81 2.06 -27.85
CA GLN A 409 15.08 1.02 -26.85
C GLN A 409 15.26 1.67 -25.49
N LEU A 410 14.36 1.37 -24.56
CA LEU A 410 14.34 1.94 -23.22
C LEU A 410 14.53 0.84 -22.17
N THR A 411 15.52 0.99 -21.29
CA THR A 411 15.76 0.03 -20.21
C THR A 411 15.96 0.77 -18.89
N GLY A 412 15.12 0.50 -17.89
CA GLY A 412 15.26 1.08 -16.55
C GLY A 412 15.18 2.62 -16.52
N SER A 413 14.36 3.22 -17.37
CA SER A 413 14.32 4.68 -17.59
C SER A 413 13.02 5.31 -17.09
N ILE A 414 13.10 6.51 -16.53
CA ILE A 414 11.94 7.36 -16.22
C ILE A 414 11.85 8.46 -17.28
N ILE A 415 10.68 8.62 -17.93
CA ILE A 415 10.46 9.65 -18.96
C ILE A 415 9.32 10.57 -18.53
N GLU A 416 9.57 11.88 -18.60
CA GLU A 416 8.62 12.94 -18.28
C GLU A 416 8.32 13.80 -19.51
N SER A 417 7.06 14.26 -19.64
CA SER A 417 6.71 15.28 -20.62
C SER A 417 7.26 16.63 -20.15
N SER A 418 8.44 17.02 -20.60
CA SER A 418 8.95 18.35 -20.33
C SER A 418 8.27 19.37 -21.22
N GLU A 419 7.67 20.42 -20.66
CA GLU A 419 7.71 21.72 -21.35
C GLU A 419 9.18 22.14 -21.41
N LYS A 420 9.85 21.81 -22.53
CA LYS A 420 11.29 21.94 -22.85
C LYS A 420 12.14 20.72 -22.52
N ASP A 421 12.45 19.98 -23.59
CA ASP A 421 13.44 18.90 -23.69
C ASP A 421 14.57 19.00 -22.67
N LYS A 422 14.49 18.17 -21.63
CA LYS A 422 15.65 17.70 -20.88
C LYS A 422 15.44 16.23 -20.56
N GLU A 423 16.06 15.36 -21.35
CA GLU A 423 16.50 14.07 -20.83
C GLU A 423 17.34 14.33 -19.58
N LYS A 424 16.75 14.12 -18.41
CA LYS A 424 17.52 14.01 -17.17
C LYS A 424 18.05 12.59 -17.10
N THR A 425 19.26 12.38 -17.62
CA THR A 425 20.12 11.31 -17.10
C THR A 425 20.50 11.71 -15.67
N LEU A 426 20.10 10.92 -14.67
CA LEU A 426 20.33 11.29 -13.27
C LEU A 426 21.82 11.17 -12.89
N LEU A 427 22.43 12.32 -12.59
CA LEU A 427 23.53 12.45 -11.64
C LEU A 427 22.92 12.64 -10.23
N LYS A 428 23.48 11.92 -9.24
CA LYS A 428 23.13 11.96 -7.82
C LYS A 428 22.92 13.40 -7.32
N SER A 429 21.73 13.70 -6.81
CA SER A 429 21.50 14.88 -5.98
C SER A 429 21.50 14.47 -4.51
N THR A 430 22.65 14.62 -3.87
CA THR A 430 22.76 14.82 -2.42
C THR A 430 22.32 16.27 -2.14
N SER A 431 21.15 16.44 -1.55
CA SER A 431 20.80 17.66 -0.82
C SER A 431 20.38 17.25 0.59
N GLU A 432 21.38 16.90 1.37
CA GLU A 432 21.33 16.91 2.83
C GLU A 432 21.52 18.36 3.27
N SER A 433 20.54 18.91 3.97
CA SER A 433 20.74 20.07 4.81
C SER A 433 20.75 19.60 6.27
N GLY A 434 21.97 19.41 6.80
CA GLY A 434 22.40 19.38 8.21
C GLY A 434 21.64 18.42 9.16
N THR A 435 22.27 17.49 9.86
CA THR A 435 23.57 17.59 10.55
C THR A 435 24.10 16.19 10.86
N GLU A 436 25.42 16.06 10.83
CA GLU A 436 26.28 15.00 11.37
C GLU A 436 26.69 13.83 10.44
N TRP A 437 27.99 13.55 10.54
CA TRP A 437 28.88 12.95 9.55
C TRP A 437 29.01 11.44 9.75
N GLU A 438 28.87 10.66 8.67
CA GLU A 438 29.64 9.41 8.53
C GLU A 438 30.09 9.23 7.08
N GLU A 439 31.41 9.27 6.88
CA GLU A 439 32.05 8.86 5.62
C GLU A 439 31.87 7.35 5.44
N SER A 440 31.21 6.92 4.36
CA SER A 440 31.38 5.56 3.85
C SER A 440 31.57 5.55 2.34
N SER A 441 32.67 4.90 1.96
CA SER A 441 33.26 4.82 0.65
C SER A 441 32.42 3.97 -0.31
N GLY A 442 32.42 4.40 -1.57
CA GLY A 442 31.59 3.86 -2.63
C GLY A 442 31.87 2.39 -2.97
N SER A 443 30.79 1.64 -3.14
CA SER A 443 30.65 0.58 -4.14
C SER A 443 29.18 0.51 -4.53
N GLY A 444 28.92 0.67 -5.83
CA GLY A 444 27.59 0.85 -6.39
C GLY A 444 26.73 -0.40 -6.26
N ASP A 445 25.61 -0.25 -5.58
CA ASP A 445 24.45 -1.13 -5.69
C ASP A 445 23.37 -0.27 -6.35
N GLU A 446 23.04 -0.57 -7.62
CA GLU A 446 21.99 0.11 -8.37
C GLU A 446 20.64 -0.22 -7.71
N GLU A 447 20.00 0.78 -7.09
CA GLU A 447 18.57 0.69 -6.79
C GLU A 447 17.83 0.43 -8.10
N ILE A 448 17.36 -0.80 -8.30
CA ILE A 448 16.55 -1.14 -9.47
C ILE A 448 15.21 -0.40 -9.32
N ILE A 449 15.12 0.77 -9.94
CA ILE A 449 13.90 1.53 -10.12
C ILE A 449 13.03 0.76 -11.12
N GLY A 450 11.83 0.35 -10.72
CA GLY A 450 10.85 -0.31 -11.58
C GLY A 450 10.32 -1.63 -11.05
N PHE A 451 9.59 -2.35 -11.91
CA PHE A 451 8.98 -3.64 -11.60
C PHE A 451 10.00 -4.78 -11.59
N HIS A 452 9.70 -5.84 -10.85
CA HIS A 452 10.63 -6.96 -10.72
C HIS A 452 10.70 -7.79 -12.01
N LYS A 453 11.91 -8.10 -12.51
CA LYS A 453 12.11 -8.90 -13.73
C LYS A 453 11.68 -10.37 -13.59
N THR A 454 11.76 -10.92 -12.38
CA THR A 454 11.51 -12.34 -12.07
C THR A 454 10.31 -12.52 -11.16
N TRP A 455 9.19 -13.04 -11.65
CA TRP A 455 7.98 -13.11 -10.85
C TRP A 455 7.95 -14.37 -9.99
N SER A 456 7.94 -14.25 -8.66
CA SER A 456 7.64 -15.34 -7.74
C SER A 456 6.12 -15.44 -7.52
N SER A 457 5.58 -16.66 -7.48
CA SER A 457 4.16 -16.92 -7.19
C SER A 457 3.86 -16.63 -5.72
N SER A 458 3.09 -15.58 -5.44
CA SER A 458 2.71 -15.21 -4.05
C SER A 458 1.68 -16.17 -3.44
N GLU A 459 1.06 -17.05 -4.22
CA GLU A 459 0.00 -17.95 -3.75
C GLU A 459 0.42 -18.89 -2.61
N SER A 460 1.70 -19.30 -2.55
CA SER A 460 2.23 -20.13 -1.45
C SER A 460 2.70 -19.34 -0.22
N CYS A 461 2.80 -18.01 -0.34
CA CYS A 461 3.51 -17.17 0.64
C CYS A 461 2.60 -16.53 1.70
N TYR A 462 1.29 -16.65 1.52
CA TYR A 462 0.30 -16.31 2.53
C TYR A 462 -0.07 -17.58 3.29
N SER A 463 0.25 -17.62 4.59
CA SER A 463 0.00 -18.77 5.44
C SER A 463 -1.49 -19.13 5.45
N SER A 464 -1.82 -20.23 4.77
CA SER A 464 -3.08 -20.94 5.01
C SER A 464 -2.89 -21.73 6.30
N ASP A 465 -3.25 -21.15 7.44
CA ASP A 465 -3.42 -21.93 8.67
C ASP A 465 -4.66 -22.82 8.53
N SER A 466 -4.53 -23.88 7.74
CA SER A 466 -5.44 -25.03 7.74
C SER A 466 -4.78 -26.17 8.51
N SER A 467 -4.55 -25.96 9.80
CA SER A 467 -4.31 -27.04 10.76
C SER A 467 -5.19 -26.81 11.98
N ALA A 468 -6.51 -26.80 11.73
CA ALA A 468 -7.46 -27.16 12.77
C ALA A 468 -7.22 -28.63 13.15
N GLU A 469 -6.90 -28.84 14.42
CA GLU A 469 -6.95 -30.09 15.19
C GLU A 469 -7.42 -31.34 14.43
N SER A 470 -6.47 -32.10 13.87
CA SER A 470 -6.69 -33.53 13.63
C SER A 470 -6.03 -34.31 14.77
N ILE A 471 -6.80 -34.54 15.84
CA ILE A 471 -6.48 -35.60 16.80
C ILE A 471 -6.68 -36.92 16.06
N LEU A 472 -5.59 -37.52 15.61
CA LEU A 472 -5.54 -38.94 15.25
C LEU A 472 -4.47 -39.63 16.11
N PRO A 473 -4.75 -40.84 16.61
CA PRO A 473 -4.00 -41.46 17.69
C PRO A 473 -2.61 -41.91 17.23
N SER A 474 -1.65 -41.75 18.13
CA SER A 474 -0.28 -42.27 18.04
C SER A 474 -0.25 -43.73 17.60
N SER A 475 0.40 -44.01 16.48
CA SER A 475 0.78 -45.37 16.10
C SER A 475 1.93 -45.88 16.98
N PRO A 476 1.97 -47.19 17.31
CA PRO A 476 2.91 -47.73 18.28
C PRO A 476 4.32 -47.91 17.69
N ILE A 477 5.31 -47.68 18.54
CA ILE A 477 6.73 -47.97 18.31
C ILE A 477 6.90 -49.49 18.21
N PRO A 478 7.61 -50.03 17.19
CA PRO A 478 7.96 -51.45 17.18
C PRO A 478 9.12 -51.74 18.14
N ASP A 479 8.90 -52.68 19.06
CA ASP A 479 9.90 -53.30 19.91
C ASP A 479 10.90 -54.10 19.06
N ASP A 480 12.16 -53.68 19.06
CA ASP A 480 13.28 -54.50 18.63
C ASP A 480 13.74 -55.39 19.79
N THR A 481 13.20 -56.61 19.86
CA THR A 481 13.82 -57.72 20.59
C THR A 481 14.42 -58.74 19.63
N ASN A 482 15.75 -58.82 19.64
CA ASN A 482 16.62 -59.97 19.44
C ASN A 482 16.43 -60.87 18.20
N SER A 483 17.43 -60.83 17.30
CA SER A 483 18.24 -62.00 16.88
C SER A 483 19.55 -61.55 16.24
#